data_AF-A0A7S2WIB3-F1
#
_entry.id   AF-A0A7S2WIB3-F1
#
_cell.length_a   1.000
_cell.length_b   1.000
_cell.length_c   1.000
_cell.angle_alpha   90.00
_cell.angle_beta   90.00
_cell.angle_gamma   90.00
#
_symmetry.space_group_name_H-M   'P 1'
#
loop_
_entity.id
_entity.type
_entity.pdbx_description
1 polymer ?
#
loop_
_entity_poly.entity_id
_entity_poly.type
_entity_poly.pdbx_seq_one_letter_code
_entity_poly.pdbx_strand_id
1 'polypeptide(L)'
;DSSQRVLDLLVGFLTDSGNDHELSTIHKSQLLTDNHNSTPTDDSVNHKNNNQKEDEGSSIARYAASLPSLGELCKDYGLENAMAWMLCRPLIRVAMFSDEVNQGSPLPVYLEPFDPTSEEMKKTYPLMLPEKAWKFMTEELFQMFYSLDLRDIFFPEERYAQEITRLTKEVGRLTQLQEGGGGAVGTKASLAAAAAAAGGTDREIREATIFSKTHEQELDRLKRHSDILSSDMDRQKLHVIS
;
A
#
# COMPACT_ATOMS: atom_id res chain seq x y z
N ASP A 1 13.01 18.56 -12.78
CA ASP A 1 11.94 17.84 -13.50
C ASP A 1 11.96 16.32 -13.26
N SER A 2 13.13 15.68 -13.14
CA SER A 2 13.21 14.23 -12.82
C SER A 2 12.96 13.89 -11.35
N SER A 3 13.34 14.75 -10.39
CA SER A 3 13.17 14.49 -8.95
C SER A 3 11.71 14.53 -8.48
N GLN A 4 10.86 15.34 -9.14
CA GLN A 4 9.42 15.37 -8.84
C GLN A 4 8.74 14.09 -9.31
N ARG A 5 9.15 13.52 -10.44
CA ARG A 5 8.64 12.23 -10.92
C ARG A 5 9.03 11.06 -10.03
N VAL A 6 10.21 11.09 -9.41
CA VAL A 6 10.64 10.07 -8.44
C VAL A 6 9.83 10.20 -7.15
N LEU A 7 9.55 11.42 -6.69
CA LEU A 7 8.67 11.65 -5.54
C LEU A 7 7.21 11.28 -5.84
N ASP A 8 6.70 11.57 -7.04
CA ASP A 8 5.36 11.18 -7.46
C ASP A 8 5.26 9.66 -7.68
N LEU A 9 6.35 8.99 -8.07
CA LEU A 9 6.48 7.52 -8.10
C LEU A 9 6.61 6.92 -6.70
N LEU A 10 7.28 7.57 -5.76
CA LEU A 10 7.38 7.09 -4.36
C LEU A 10 6.07 7.30 -3.62
N VAL A 11 5.43 8.46 -3.78
CA VAL A 11 4.09 8.76 -3.24
C VAL A 11 3.08 7.88 -3.94
N GLY A 12 3.18 7.70 -5.26
CA GLY A 12 2.47 6.68 -6.02
C GLY A 12 2.66 5.30 -5.41
N PHE A 13 3.86 4.77 -5.27
CA PHE A 13 4.11 3.46 -4.66
C PHE A 13 3.60 3.32 -3.21
N LEU A 14 3.63 4.40 -2.44
CA LEU A 14 3.09 4.45 -1.07
C LEU A 14 1.56 4.60 -1.00
N THR A 15 0.90 5.07 -2.07
CA THR A 15 -0.56 5.33 -2.15
C THR A 15 -1.30 4.47 -3.19
N ASP A 16 -0.58 3.83 -4.11
CA ASP A 16 -0.97 3.14 -5.34
C ASP A 16 -0.44 1.70 -5.36
N SER A 17 -0.27 1.10 -4.17
CA SER A 17 -0.44 -0.35 -3.98
C SER A 17 -1.91 -0.76 -4.20
N GLY A 18 -2.64 -0.03 -5.05
CA GLY A 18 -4.07 -0.10 -5.31
C GLY A 18 -4.40 -0.73 -6.66
N ASN A 19 -3.44 -1.35 -7.34
CA ASN A 19 -3.68 -2.13 -8.54
C ASN A 19 -3.35 -3.61 -8.35
N ASP A 20 -3.73 -4.17 -7.21
CA ASP A 20 -3.67 -5.60 -6.89
C ASP A 20 -4.93 -6.35 -7.35
N HIS A 21 -5.52 -5.92 -8.47
CA HIS A 21 -6.67 -6.62 -9.06
C HIS A 21 -6.33 -8.08 -9.44
N GLU A 22 -5.04 -8.43 -9.50
CA GLU A 22 -4.55 -9.80 -9.69
C GLU A 22 -4.45 -10.62 -8.38
N LEU A 23 -4.14 -10.03 -7.23
CA LEU A 23 -4.02 -10.79 -5.96
C LEU A 23 -5.40 -11.19 -5.39
N SER A 24 -6.44 -10.38 -5.64
CA SER A 24 -7.82 -10.74 -5.29
C SER A 24 -8.40 -11.86 -6.16
N THR A 25 -7.86 -12.09 -7.36
CA THR A 25 -8.44 -13.06 -8.30
C THR A 25 -8.04 -14.50 -7.95
N ILE A 26 -6.85 -14.69 -7.38
CA ILE A 26 -6.34 -16.03 -7.00
C ILE A 26 -7.15 -16.62 -5.84
N HIS A 27 -7.61 -15.81 -4.89
CA HIS A 27 -8.33 -16.30 -3.70
C HIS A 27 -9.77 -16.76 -3.98
N LYS A 28 -10.37 -16.41 -5.14
CA LYS A 28 -11.73 -16.83 -5.53
C LYS A 28 -11.76 -18.07 -6.42
N SER A 29 -10.67 -18.39 -7.12
CA SER A 29 -10.64 -19.50 -8.08
C SER A 29 -10.37 -20.88 -7.48
N GLN A 30 -10.10 -20.98 -6.17
CA GLN A 30 -9.67 -22.23 -5.52
C GLN A 30 -10.69 -22.87 -4.56
N LEU A 31 -11.94 -22.40 -4.55
CA LEU A 31 -13.00 -22.93 -3.67
C LEU A 31 -14.10 -23.74 -4.37
N LEU A 32 -13.91 -24.12 -5.64
CA LEU A 32 -14.74 -25.12 -6.30
C LEU A 32 -13.87 -26.01 -7.18
N THR A 33 -13.34 -27.11 -6.62
CA THR A 33 -13.36 -28.44 -7.24
C THR A 33 -12.71 -29.43 -6.28
N ASP A 34 -13.52 -30.24 -5.60
CA ASP A 34 -13.12 -31.55 -5.11
C ASP A 34 -14.23 -32.54 -5.44
N ASN A 35 -13.96 -33.48 -6.37
CA ASN A 35 -14.34 -34.88 -6.19
C ASN A 35 -13.62 -35.82 -7.16
N HIS A 36 -13.12 -36.91 -6.58
CA HIS A 36 -12.42 -38.11 -7.10
C HIS A 36 -12.99 -38.70 -8.43
N ASN A 37 -12.28 -39.52 -9.24
CA ASN A 37 -11.27 -40.55 -8.94
C ASN A 37 -10.53 -41.07 -10.21
N SER A 38 -9.21 -41.30 -10.06
CA SER A 38 -8.26 -42.30 -10.61
C SER A 38 -8.53 -43.19 -11.85
N THR A 39 -7.58 -43.25 -12.81
CA THR A 39 -6.54 -44.33 -13.00
C THR A 39 -5.70 -44.12 -14.30
N PRO A 40 -4.50 -44.76 -14.43
CA PRO A 40 -3.36 -44.22 -15.18
C PRO A 40 -3.04 -44.93 -16.50
N THR A 41 -2.27 -44.29 -17.38
CA THR A 41 -1.43 -44.97 -18.39
C THR A 41 -0.19 -44.13 -18.74
N ASP A 42 0.92 -44.87 -18.87
CA ASP A 42 2.27 -44.52 -19.30
C ASP A 42 2.31 -43.71 -20.61
N ASP A 43 3.21 -42.71 -20.69
CA ASP A 43 4.26 -42.68 -21.72
C ASP A 43 5.13 -41.41 -21.59
N SER A 44 6.44 -41.64 -21.69
CA SER A 44 7.50 -40.64 -21.59
C SER A 44 7.54 -39.71 -22.81
N VAL A 45 7.42 -38.39 -22.62
CA VAL A 45 8.00 -37.40 -23.56
C VAL A 45 8.55 -36.19 -22.80
N ASN A 46 9.86 -36.01 -22.99
CA ASN A 46 10.70 -34.88 -22.66
C ASN A 46 10.07 -33.53 -23.06
N HIS A 47 9.68 -32.70 -22.09
CA HIS A 47 9.38 -31.29 -22.31
C HIS A 47 10.23 -30.42 -21.38
N LYS A 48 11.13 -29.68 -22.02
CA LYS A 48 11.89 -28.57 -21.44
C LYS A 48 10.95 -27.68 -20.63
N ASN A 49 11.32 -27.49 -19.36
CA ASN A 49 10.67 -26.59 -18.41
C ASN A 49 10.59 -25.16 -18.98
N ASN A 50 9.42 -24.81 -19.50
CA ASN A 50 9.02 -23.44 -19.82
C ASN A 50 8.25 -22.85 -18.62
N ASN A 51 8.94 -22.72 -17.47
CA ASN A 51 8.45 -21.96 -16.32
C ASN A 51 9.31 -20.71 -16.08
N GLN A 52 9.71 -20.04 -17.16
CA GLN A 52 10.08 -18.62 -17.12
C GLN A 52 8.93 -17.85 -17.75
N LYS A 53 7.90 -17.58 -16.96
CA LYS A 53 6.89 -16.59 -17.31
C LYS A 53 7.04 -15.41 -16.36
N GLU A 54 7.75 -14.41 -16.84
CA GLU A 54 7.37 -13.00 -16.75
C GLU A 54 7.06 -12.48 -15.33
N ASP A 55 8.09 -12.20 -14.53
CA ASP A 55 8.02 -11.19 -13.45
C ASP A 55 8.79 -9.90 -13.83
N GLU A 56 9.31 -9.82 -15.06
CA GLU A 56 9.95 -8.61 -15.64
C GLU A 56 8.96 -7.44 -15.85
N GLY A 57 7.67 -7.64 -15.55
CA GLY A 57 6.61 -6.65 -15.71
C GLY A 57 6.15 -5.96 -14.41
N SER A 58 6.55 -6.46 -13.23
CA SER A 58 6.09 -5.90 -11.96
C SER A 58 6.66 -4.50 -11.72
N SER A 59 5.84 -3.58 -11.21
CA SER A 59 6.28 -2.23 -10.81
C SER A 59 7.42 -2.29 -9.80
N ILE A 60 7.44 -3.32 -8.96
CA ILE A 60 8.50 -3.63 -7.98
C ILE A 60 9.81 -3.95 -8.69
N ALA A 61 9.79 -4.86 -9.67
CA ALA A 61 10.98 -5.24 -10.44
C ALA A 61 11.57 -4.03 -11.19
N ARG A 62 10.71 -3.17 -11.75
CA ARG A 62 11.15 -1.93 -12.42
C ARG A 62 11.76 -0.93 -11.45
N TYR A 63 11.20 -0.79 -10.25
CA TYR A 63 11.76 0.06 -9.21
C TYR A 63 13.14 -0.46 -8.76
N ALA A 64 13.24 -1.76 -8.46
CA ALA A 64 14.48 -2.42 -8.10
C ALA A 64 15.57 -2.26 -9.17
N ALA A 65 15.23 -2.47 -10.45
CA ALA A 65 16.17 -2.30 -11.55
C ALA A 65 16.66 -0.85 -11.75
N SER A 66 15.88 0.14 -11.30
CA SER A 66 16.23 1.56 -11.41
C SER A 66 17.05 2.09 -10.24
N LEU A 67 17.06 1.37 -9.12
CA LEU A 67 17.66 1.83 -7.88
C LEU A 67 19.06 1.21 -7.72
N PRO A 68 20.11 2.02 -7.54
CA PRO A 68 21.42 1.51 -7.15
C PRO A 68 21.34 0.74 -5.83
N SER A 69 22.29 -0.17 -5.62
CA SER A 69 22.43 -0.86 -4.33
C SER A 69 22.68 0.12 -3.19
N LEU A 70 22.39 -0.30 -1.95
CA LEU A 70 22.58 0.57 -0.79
C LEU A 70 24.05 1.05 -0.65
N GLY A 71 25.00 0.18 -0.96
CA GLY A 71 26.43 0.50 -0.94
C GLY A 71 26.81 1.58 -1.96
N GLU A 72 26.31 1.46 -3.20
CA GLU A 72 26.52 2.47 -4.25
C GLU A 72 25.91 3.81 -3.87
N LEU A 73 24.67 3.82 -3.33
CA LEU A 73 24.01 5.04 -2.87
C LEU A 73 24.85 5.79 -1.82
N CYS A 74 25.44 5.08 -0.86
CA CYS A 74 26.26 5.70 0.18
C CYS A 74 27.64 6.14 -0.37
N LYS A 75 28.29 5.29 -1.16
CA LYS A 75 29.69 5.48 -1.57
C LYS A 75 29.85 6.36 -2.82
N ASP A 76 29.09 6.07 -3.86
CA ASP A 76 29.28 6.67 -5.19
C ASP A 76 28.39 7.90 -5.36
N TYR A 77 27.20 7.88 -4.77
CA TYR A 77 26.27 9.02 -4.78
C TYR A 77 26.39 9.92 -3.54
N GLY A 78 27.14 9.50 -2.51
CA GLY A 78 27.38 10.31 -1.31
C GLY A 78 26.12 10.57 -0.48
N LEU A 79 25.10 9.71 -0.57
CA LEU A 79 23.89 9.85 0.23
C LEU A 79 24.18 9.50 1.70
N GLU A 80 23.54 10.24 2.60
CA GLU A 80 23.54 9.87 4.01
C GLU A 80 22.83 8.53 4.21
N ASN A 81 23.33 7.73 5.15
CA ASN A 81 22.81 6.39 5.48
C ASN A 81 21.29 6.35 5.63
N ALA A 82 20.72 7.31 6.36
CA ALA A 82 19.29 7.37 6.62
C ALA A 82 18.50 7.58 5.32
N MET A 83 19.01 8.40 4.39
CA MET A 83 18.38 8.64 3.09
C MET A 83 18.51 7.43 2.17
N ALA A 84 19.69 6.81 2.13
CA ALA A 84 19.92 5.60 1.34
C ALA A 84 18.98 4.47 1.79
N TRP A 85 18.89 4.24 3.11
CA TRP A 85 17.94 3.29 3.68
C TRP A 85 16.49 3.67 3.37
N MET A 86 16.11 4.93 3.49
CA MET A 86 14.74 5.36 3.17
C MET A 86 14.33 5.05 1.72
N LEU A 87 15.26 5.16 0.76
CA LEU A 87 15.02 4.82 -0.65
C LEU A 87 14.94 3.31 -0.88
N CYS A 88 15.82 2.53 -0.25
CA CYS A 88 15.85 1.08 -0.40
C CYS A 88 14.83 0.35 0.46
N ARG A 89 14.32 0.97 1.54
CA ARG A 89 13.45 0.33 2.55
C ARG A 89 12.25 -0.39 1.94
N PRO A 90 11.51 0.15 0.95
CA PRO A 90 10.40 -0.60 0.35
C PRO A 90 10.84 -1.95 -0.21
N LEU A 91 11.97 -2.02 -0.91
CA LEU A 91 12.52 -3.26 -1.49
C LEU A 91 13.07 -4.19 -0.41
N ILE A 92 13.79 -3.63 0.57
CA ILE A 92 14.34 -4.39 1.69
C ILE A 92 13.21 -5.06 2.48
N ARG A 93 12.10 -4.35 2.71
CA ARG A 93 10.93 -4.92 3.39
C ARG A 93 10.29 -6.03 2.59
N VAL A 94 10.09 -5.83 1.28
CA VAL A 94 9.54 -6.89 0.41
C VAL A 94 10.45 -8.13 0.44
N ALA A 95 11.77 -7.95 0.46
CA ALA A 95 12.72 -9.05 0.60
C ALA A 95 12.67 -9.71 1.99
N MET A 96 12.54 -8.94 3.08
CA MET A 96 12.46 -9.48 4.45
C MET A 96 11.20 -10.32 4.68
N PHE A 97 10.07 -9.86 4.16
CA PHE A 97 8.77 -10.51 4.38
C PHE A 97 8.39 -11.44 3.20
N SER A 98 9.31 -11.72 2.28
CA SER A 98 9.03 -12.61 1.15
C SER A 98 8.69 -14.01 1.60
N ASP A 99 9.29 -14.49 2.69
CA ASP A 99 9.06 -15.84 3.21
C ASP A 99 7.63 -16.01 3.76
N GLU A 100 7.07 -14.96 4.35
CA GLU A 100 5.70 -14.92 4.86
C GLU A 100 4.68 -14.93 3.71
N VAL A 101 4.98 -14.22 2.63
CA VAL A 101 4.08 -14.05 1.48
C VAL A 101 4.17 -15.23 0.51
N ASN A 102 5.38 -15.75 0.29
CA ASN A 102 5.66 -16.73 -0.75
C ASN A 102 5.68 -18.19 -0.25
N GLN A 103 5.34 -18.46 1.01
CA GLN A 103 5.24 -19.81 1.59
C GLN A 103 6.50 -20.68 1.32
N GLY A 104 7.69 -20.06 1.40
CA GLY A 104 8.97 -20.74 1.16
C GLY A 104 9.41 -20.83 -0.30
N SER A 105 8.78 -20.08 -1.22
CA SER A 105 9.37 -19.88 -2.55
C SER A 105 10.63 -19.00 -2.46
N PRO A 106 11.65 -19.26 -3.31
CA PRO A 106 12.92 -18.53 -3.26
C PRO A 106 12.72 -17.04 -3.61
N LEU A 107 13.51 -16.18 -2.96
CA LEU A 107 13.50 -14.74 -3.19
C LEU A 107 13.71 -14.42 -4.69
N PRO A 108 12.88 -13.54 -5.29
CA PRO A 108 13.08 -13.10 -6.67
C PRO A 108 14.45 -12.45 -6.89
N VAL A 109 15.07 -12.76 -8.03
CA VAL A 109 16.43 -12.32 -8.37
C VAL A 109 16.61 -10.79 -8.27
N TYR A 110 15.60 -10.02 -8.66
CA TYR A 110 15.66 -8.55 -8.61
C TYR A 110 15.63 -7.99 -7.17
N LEU A 111 15.27 -8.79 -6.16
CA LEU A 111 15.29 -8.41 -4.75
C LEU A 111 16.55 -8.87 -4.02
N GLU A 112 17.33 -9.79 -4.58
CA GLU A 112 18.59 -10.27 -3.96
C GLU A 112 19.52 -9.13 -3.51
N PRO A 113 19.73 -8.03 -4.27
CA PRO A 113 20.59 -6.93 -3.82
C PRO A 113 20.07 -6.17 -2.59
N PHE A 114 18.79 -6.37 -2.26
CA PHE A 114 18.08 -5.71 -1.17
C PHE A 114 17.75 -6.68 -0.03
N ASP A 115 18.17 -7.94 -0.11
CA ASP A 115 18.05 -8.89 0.98
C ASP A 115 18.98 -8.48 2.13
N PRO A 116 18.43 -8.08 3.30
CA PRO A 116 19.25 -7.64 4.42
C PRO A 116 19.95 -8.79 5.16
N THR A 117 19.58 -10.04 4.88
CA THR A 117 20.27 -11.22 5.40
C THR A 117 21.45 -11.65 4.53
N SER A 118 21.52 -11.16 3.28
CA SER A 118 22.62 -11.44 2.36
C SER A 118 23.96 -10.92 2.90
N GLU A 119 25.03 -11.67 2.61
CA GLU A 119 26.38 -11.32 3.03
C GLU A 119 26.88 -10.05 2.34
N GLU A 120 26.42 -9.78 1.12
CA GLU A 120 26.70 -8.57 0.35
C GLU A 120 26.16 -7.33 1.06
N MET A 121 24.91 -7.41 1.53
CA MET A 121 24.26 -6.32 2.25
C MET A 121 24.94 -6.08 3.61
N LYS A 122 25.23 -7.14 4.38
CA LYS A 122 25.93 -7.04 5.67
C LYS A 122 27.31 -6.40 5.58
N LYS A 123 28.08 -6.66 4.50
CA LYS A 123 29.40 -6.02 4.28
C LYS A 123 29.31 -4.49 4.21
N THR A 124 28.14 -3.93 3.90
CA THR A 124 27.95 -2.47 3.86
C THR A 124 27.76 -1.88 5.25
N TYR A 125 27.20 -2.62 6.22
CA TYR A 125 26.83 -2.06 7.53
C TYR A 125 28.01 -1.41 8.26
N PRO A 126 29.21 -2.05 8.38
CA PRO A 126 30.34 -1.45 9.08
C PRO A 126 30.80 -0.11 8.49
N LEU A 127 30.51 0.16 7.22
CA LEU A 127 30.85 1.41 6.53
C LEU A 127 29.85 2.54 6.83
N MET A 128 28.66 2.21 7.32
CA MET A 128 27.58 3.18 7.56
C MET A 128 27.73 3.84 8.93
N LEU A 129 28.14 3.11 9.97
CA LEU A 129 28.34 3.70 11.30
C LEU A 129 29.82 3.75 11.68
N PRO A 130 30.24 4.74 12.49
CA PRO A 130 31.59 4.76 13.03
C PRO A 130 31.91 3.47 13.80
N GLU A 131 33.15 2.97 13.70
CA GLU A 131 33.59 1.74 14.38
C GLU A 131 33.25 1.68 15.88
N LYS A 132 33.26 2.84 16.56
CA LYS A 132 32.93 2.93 17.98
C LYS A 132 31.46 2.62 18.29
N ALA A 133 30.55 2.86 17.35
CA ALA A 133 29.12 2.60 17.51
C ALA A 133 28.81 1.10 17.56
N TRP A 134 29.53 0.30 16.77
CA TRP A 134 29.39 -1.17 16.72
C TRP A 134 29.78 -1.88 18.02
N LYS A 135 30.41 -1.18 18.98
CA LYS A 135 30.64 -1.72 20.32
C LYS A 135 29.36 -1.86 21.15
N PHE A 136 28.31 -1.13 20.79
CA PHE A 136 27.06 -1.05 21.53
C PHE A 136 25.85 -1.49 20.70
N MET A 137 26.05 -1.83 19.44
CA MET A 137 25.00 -2.13 18.48
C MET A 137 25.37 -3.39 17.70
N THR A 138 24.43 -4.34 17.62
CA THR A 138 24.56 -5.51 16.77
C THR A 138 24.10 -5.18 15.34
N GLU A 139 24.59 -5.93 14.35
CA GLU A 139 24.13 -5.83 12.96
C GLU A 139 22.64 -6.11 12.84
N GLU A 140 22.14 -7.09 13.60
CA GLU A 140 20.71 -7.44 13.65
C GLU A 140 19.86 -6.27 14.16
N LEU A 141 20.27 -5.62 15.24
CA LEU A 141 19.56 -4.45 15.76
C LEU A 141 19.59 -3.28 14.76
N PHE A 142 20.73 -3.07 14.11
CA PHE A 142 20.87 -2.05 13.06
C PHE A 142 19.91 -2.30 11.90
N GLN A 143 19.94 -3.51 11.35
CA GLN A 143 19.03 -3.95 10.28
C GLN A 143 17.57 -3.70 10.68
N MET A 144 17.15 -4.22 11.84
CA MET A 144 15.77 -4.13 12.28
C MET A 144 15.33 -2.68 12.46
N PHE A 145 16.19 -1.83 13.06
CA PHE A 145 15.91 -0.41 13.23
C PHE A 145 15.72 0.33 11.89
N TYR A 146 16.53 0.04 10.87
CA TYR A 146 16.43 0.72 9.59
C TYR A 146 15.40 0.13 8.62
N SER A 147 14.98 -1.12 8.82
CA SER A 147 13.96 -1.79 8.01
C SER A 147 12.53 -1.55 8.50
N LEU A 148 12.33 -1.48 9.82
CA LEU A 148 11.01 -1.23 10.40
C LEU A 148 10.56 0.22 10.18
N ASP A 149 9.26 0.43 10.09
CA ASP A 149 8.62 1.72 10.05
C ASP A 149 7.62 1.87 11.21
N LEU A 150 7.02 3.06 11.32
CA LEU A 150 6.10 3.35 12.44
C LEU A 150 4.86 2.45 12.44
N ARG A 151 4.46 1.91 11.28
CA ARG A 151 3.26 1.07 11.14
C ARG A 151 3.49 -0.33 11.70
N ASP A 152 4.74 -0.80 11.73
CA ASP A 152 5.08 -2.09 12.38
C ASP A 152 5.04 -2.00 13.90
N ILE A 153 5.32 -0.81 14.43
CA ILE A 153 5.43 -0.58 15.87
C ILE A 153 4.06 -0.26 16.47
N PHE A 154 3.24 0.52 15.75
CA PHE A 154 1.99 1.00 16.28
C PHE A 154 0.91 1.18 15.21
N PHE A 155 -0.24 0.58 15.47
CA PHE A 155 -1.45 0.73 14.69
C PHE A 155 -2.49 1.57 15.46
N PRO A 156 -2.82 2.79 14.99
CA PRO A 156 -3.77 3.66 15.66
C PRO A 156 -5.23 3.27 15.36
N GLU A 157 -5.68 2.10 15.83
CA GLU A 157 -7.01 1.53 15.53
C GLU A 157 -8.15 2.54 15.73
N GLU A 158 -8.12 3.26 16.85
CA GLU A 158 -9.16 4.24 17.18
C GLU A 158 -9.26 5.36 16.12
N ARG A 159 -8.13 5.79 15.55
CA ARG A 159 -8.11 6.83 14.51
C ARG A 159 -8.76 6.35 13.23
N TYR A 160 -8.49 5.11 12.80
CA TYR A 160 -9.18 4.51 11.64
C TYR A 160 -10.68 4.42 11.89
N ALA A 161 -11.09 3.88 13.05
CA ALA A 161 -12.50 3.71 13.39
C ALA A 161 -13.26 5.05 13.40
N GLN A 162 -12.66 6.10 13.98
CA GLN A 162 -13.22 7.45 13.99
C GLN A 162 -13.37 8.01 12.57
N GLU A 163 -12.34 7.87 11.73
CA GLU A 163 -12.35 8.43 10.37
C GLU A 163 -13.30 7.67 9.44
N ILE A 164 -13.32 6.34 9.50
CA ILE A 164 -14.29 5.50 8.76
C ILE A 164 -15.72 5.88 9.17
N THR A 165 -15.97 6.04 10.47
CA THR A 165 -17.29 6.48 10.98
C THR A 165 -17.66 7.87 10.44
N ARG A 166 -16.71 8.81 10.41
CA ARG A 166 -16.92 10.16 9.86
C ARG A 166 -17.26 10.11 8.36
N LEU A 167 -16.50 9.35 7.57
CA LEU A 167 -16.70 9.19 6.14
C LEU A 167 -18.04 8.50 5.85
N THR A 168 -18.39 7.45 6.60
CA THR A 168 -19.65 6.71 6.44
C THR A 168 -20.86 7.60 6.70
N LYS A 169 -20.80 8.46 7.73
CA LYS A 169 -21.86 9.45 8.01
C LYS A 169 -22.02 10.45 6.85
N GLU A 170 -20.92 10.91 6.27
CA GLU A 170 -20.97 11.87 5.17
C GLU A 170 -21.48 11.23 3.87
N VAL A 171 -21.05 10.00 3.57
CA VAL A 171 -21.62 9.17 2.49
C VAL A 171 -23.13 9.01 2.69
N GLY A 172 -23.58 8.67 3.90
CA GLY A 172 -25.00 8.54 4.21
C GLY A 172 -25.76 9.84 4.01
N ARG A 173 -25.20 10.98 4.42
CA ARG A 173 -25.80 12.31 4.25
C ARG A 173 -26.00 12.66 2.77
N LEU A 174 -24.98 12.47 1.94
CA LEU A 174 -25.04 12.74 0.50
C LEU A 174 -25.93 11.74 -0.25
N THR A 175 -25.94 10.47 0.18
CA THR A 175 -26.83 9.44 -0.38
C THR A 175 -28.29 9.79 -0.12
N GLN A 176 -28.64 10.21 1.11
CA GLN A 176 -29.98 10.70 1.42
C GLN A 176 -30.36 11.93 0.58
N LEU A 177 -29.41 12.86 0.36
CA LEU A 177 -29.65 14.02 -0.51
C LEU A 177 -29.92 13.62 -1.97
N GLN A 178 -29.22 12.59 -2.46
CA GLN A 178 -29.39 12.02 -3.81
C GLN A 178 -30.74 11.30 -3.96
N GLU A 179 -31.10 10.43 -3.02
CA GLU A 179 -32.34 9.64 -3.02
C GLU A 179 -33.59 10.51 -2.79
N GLY A 180 -33.44 11.62 -2.06
CA GLY A 180 -34.53 12.54 -1.78
C GLY A 180 -35.49 12.02 -0.71
N GLY A 181 -36.78 12.35 -0.85
CA GLY A 181 -37.83 11.92 0.08
C GLY A 181 -37.69 12.44 1.51
N GLY A 182 -38.30 11.73 2.47
CA GLY A 182 -38.33 12.10 3.88
C GLY A 182 -36.95 12.14 4.55
N GLY A 183 -36.03 11.27 4.11
CA GLY A 183 -34.65 11.23 4.63
C GLY A 183 -33.83 12.47 4.24
N ALA A 184 -34.09 13.06 3.07
CA ALA A 184 -33.39 14.26 2.62
C ALA A 184 -33.86 15.55 3.31
N VAL A 185 -35.01 15.55 4.00
CA VAL A 185 -35.62 16.77 4.55
C VAL A 185 -34.69 17.48 5.53
N GLY A 186 -34.07 16.72 6.44
CA GLY A 186 -33.10 17.28 7.41
C GLY A 186 -31.88 17.88 6.73
N THR A 187 -31.31 17.16 5.76
CA THR A 187 -30.13 17.62 5.00
C THR A 187 -30.45 18.87 4.17
N LYS A 188 -31.59 18.88 3.46
CA LYS A 188 -32.05 20.04 2.68
C LYS A 188 -32.35 21.24 3.57
N ALA A 189 -32.98 21.05 4.72
CA ALA A 189 -33.24 22.11 5.69
C ALA A 189 -31.93 22.72 6.23
N SER A 190 -30.94 21.87 6.55
CA SER A 190 -29.62 22.31 6.99
C SER A 190 -28.89 23.13 5.91
N LEU A 191 -28.88 22.64 4.66
CA LEU A 191 -28.27 23.35 3.53
C LEU A 191 -28.97 24.68 3.23
N ALA A 192 -30.30 24.70 3.27
CA ALA A 192 -31.08 25.92 3.10
C ALA A 192 -30.79 26.95 4.20
N ALA A 193 -30.70 26.51 5.47
CA ALA A 193 -30.36 27.37 6.59
C ALA A 193 -28.93 27.93 6.47
N ALA A 194 -27.97 27.12 6.04
CA ALA A 194 -26.59 27.56 5.81
C ALA A 194 -26.51 28.61 4.68
N ALA A 195 -27.20 28.39 3.56
CA ALA A 195 -27.27 29.35 2.45
C ALA A 195 -27.95 30.66 2.88
N ALA A 196 -29.04 30.59 3.65
CA ALA A 196 -29.72 31.77 4.18
C ALA A 196 -28.83 32.56 5.16
N ALA A 197 -28.12 31.87 6.06
CA ALA A 197 -27.19 32.49 7.00
C ALA A 197 -26.00 33.18 6.31
N ALA A 198 -25.59 32.67 5.14
CA ALA A 198 -24.59 33.31 4.29
C ALA A 198 -25.12 34.53 3.50
N GLY A 199 -26.39 34.90 3.68
CA GLY A 199 -27.04 36.01 2.97
C GLY A 199 -27.49 35.65 1.55
N GLY A 200 -27.62 34.36 1.24
CA GLY A 200 -28.06 33.89 -0.08
C GLY A 200 -29.50 34.30 -0.40
N THR A 201 -29.75 34.57 -1.67
CA THR A 201 -31.07 34.83 -2.24
C THR A 201 -31.93 33.56 -2.27
N ASP A 202 -33.25 33.70 -2.40
CA ASP A 202 -34.17 32.55 -2.51
C ASP A 202 -33.81 31.57 -3.64
N ARG A 203 -33.16 32.07 -4.70
CA ARG A 203 -32.67 31.23 -5.80
C ARG A 203 -31.47 30.40 -5.35
N GLU A 204 -30.50 31.03 -4.71
CA GLU A 204 -29.28 30.37 -4.20
C GLU A 204 -29.61 29.36 -3.10
N ILE A 205 -30.59 29.66 -2.24
CA ILE A 205 -31.10 28.73 -1.22
C ILE A 205 -31.70 27.48 -1.89
N ARG A 206 -32.50 27.64 -2.96
CA ARG A 206 -33.04 26.49 -3.71
C ARG A 206 -31.93 25.69 -4.38
N GLU A 207 -31.01 26.36 -5.06
CA GLU A 207 -29.86 25.71 -5.72
C GLU A 207 -29.00 24.92 -4.73
N ALA A 208 -28.77 25.44 -3.53
CA ALA A 208 -28.00 24.77 -2.48
C ALA A 208 -28.65 23.46 -1.97
N THR A 209 -29.96 23.29 -2.14
CA THR A 209 -30.69 22.07 -1.72
C THR A 209 -30.79 21.00 -2.80
N ILE A 210 -30.34 21.30 -4.01
CA ILE A 210 -30.39 20.39 -5.15
C ILE A 210 -29.13 19.52 -5.13
N PHE A 211 -29.32 18.21 -5.30
CA PHE A 211 -28.19 17.32 -5.53
C PHE A 211 -27.55 17.68 -6.88
N SER A 212 -26.25 17.98 -6.86
CA SER A 212 -25.53 18.54 -8.00
C SER A 212 -24.44 17.56 -8.44
N LYS A 213 -23.85 17.82 -9.60
CA LYS A 213 -22.70 17.04 -10.07
C LYS A 213 -21.50 17.12 -9.12
N THR A 214 -21.33 18.21 -8.38
CA THR A 214 -20.26 18.32 -7.37
C THR A 214 -20.55 17.42 -6.17
N HIS A 215 -21.81 17.28 -5.76
CA HIS A 215 -22.22 16.33 -4.73
C HIS A 215 -21.98 14.87 -5.16
N GLU A 216 -22.24 14.54 -6.43
CA GLU A 216 -21.96 13.22 -7.00
C GLU A 216 -20.47 12.88 -6.95
N GLN A 217 -19.61 13.79 -7.43
CA GLN A 217 -18.16 13.59 -7.40
C GLN A 217 -17.60 13.43 -5.99
N GLU A 218 -18.12 14.21 -5.03
CA GLU A 218 -17.72 14.10 -3.64
C GLU A 218 -18.21 12.80 -3.01
N LEU A 219 -19.42 12.35 -3.32
CA LEU A 219 -19.94 11.05 -2.86
C LEU A 219 -19.04 9.90 -3.34
N ASP A 220 -18.65 9.90 -4.62
CA ASP A 220 -17.76 8.88 -5.17
C ASP A 220 -16.35 8.93 -4.56
N ARG A 221 -15.85 10.14 -4.27
CA ARG A 221 -14.57 10.31 -3.58
C ARG A 221 -14.63 9.77 -2.16
N LEU A 222 -15.68 10.09 -1.41
CA LEU A 222 -15.84 9.67 -0.02
C LEU A 222 -16.04 8.17 0.10
N LYS A 223 -16.79 7.54 -0.80
CA LYS A 223 -16.93 6.07 -0.87
C LYS A 223 -15.57 5.41 -1.07
N ARG A 224 -14.84 5.81 -2.11
CA ARG A 224 -13.47 5.31 -2.37
C ARG A 224 -12.55 5.50 -1.17
N HIS A 225 -12.59 6.66 -0.52
CA HIS A 225 -11.75 6.93 0.64
C HIS A 225 -12.12 6.03 1.83
N SER A 226 -13.42 5.83 2.09
CA SER A 226 -13.90 4.92 3.13
C SER A 226 -13.46 3.49 2.89
N ASP A 227 -13.55 3.03 1.63
CA ASP A 227 -13.13 1.68 1.23
C ASP A 227 -11.62 1.50 1.41
N ILE A 228 -10.82 2.48 0.97
CA ILE A 228 -9.36 2.48 1.14
C ILE A 228 -8.98 2.40 2.62
N LEU A 229 -9.56 3.25 3.47
CA LEU A 229 -9.25 3.23 4.90
C LEU A 229 -9.68 1.93 5.57
N SER A 230 -10.82 1.36 5.18
CA SER A 230 -11.31 0.11 5.77
C SER A 230 -10.41 -1.06 5.39
N SER A 231 -10.02 -1.16 4.12
CA SER A 231 -9.08 -2.17 3.64
C SER A 231 -7.69 -2.02 4.29
N ASP A 232 -7.19 -0.79 4.43
CA ASP A 232 -5.90 -0.54 5.07
C ASP A 232 -5.93 -0.84 6.57
N MET A 233 -7.05 -0.56 7.25
CA MET A 233 -7.27 -0.91 8.65
C MET A 233 -7.16 -2.43 8.86
N ASP A 234 -7.84 -3.22 8.03
CA ASP A 234 -7.79 -4.69 8.10
C ASP A 234 -6.38 -5.22 7.81
N ARG A 235 -5.68 -4.62 6.84
CA ARG A 235 -4.29 -4.96 6.52
C ARG A 235 -3.36 -4.68 7.69
N GLN A 236 -3.42 -3.48 8.26
CA GLN A 236 -2.49 -3.08 9.34
C GLN A 236 -2.73 -3.87 10.62
N LYS A 237 -3.96 -4.29 10.91
CA LYS A 237 -4.26 -5.20 12.03
C LYS A 237 -3.47 -6.51 11.97
N LEU A 238 -3.16 -7.01 10.78
CA LEU A 238 -2.40 -8.24 10.60
C LEU A 238 -0.88 -8.05 10.76
N HIS A 239 -0.38 -6.82 10.61
CA HIS A 239 1.05 -6.51 10.57
C HIS A 239 1.65 -6.10 11.92
N VAL A 240 0.83 -5.79 12.93
CA VAL A 240 1.34 -5.46 14.26
C VAL A 240 1.90 -6.73 14.89
N ILE A 241 3.22 -6.76 15.08
CA ILE A 241 3.92 -7.83 15.77
C ILE A 241 3.38 -7.88 17.21
N SER A 242 2.56 -8.89 17.53
CA SER A 242 1.99 -9.13 18.86
C SER A 242 2.93 -9.95 19.74
#